data_AF-A0A9E2ZBA1-F1
#
_entry.id   AF-A0A9E2ZBA1-F1
#
_cell.length_a   1.000
_cell.length_b   1.000
_cell.length_c   1.000
_cell.angle_alpha   90.00
_cell.angle_beta   90.00
_cell.angle_gamma   90.00
#
_symmetry.space_group_name_H-M   'P 1'
#
loop_
_entity.id
_entity.type
_entity.pdbx_description
1 polymer ?
#
loop_
_entity_poly.entity_id
_entity_poly.type
_entity_poly.pdbx_seq_one_letter_code
_entity_poly.pdbx_strand_id
1 'polypeptide(L)'
;PTRPQDAGMLPDVVGYNGAAEGSPKWNDRNTKPPLASWAVWHTFEASRDVTFVREVYPKLVAQHDWWYRNRDHDHDGLAEYGATAHPKNGTPQEALRAAAWESGMDNAPRFDRDTGVEVLANTNQSGSRIGYSLNRESVDLNAYLVVEKRYLSRIADVLGEFADARRFDKEADSLTQTIRSHMYDPATGFYYDSALDSSAPLSDLGKGVEGLTPLWAGIATKEQAAAARSALVDPEQFATRIPFPTVPKNSPKFDPTGYWRGTSWLDQLYFGSTALERYGYRADAENLRTRTLDNAEGLTGNAPIRENYNSLTGAGMNATNFSWSAALLLVMLTHTPTVPPWPSPSLGVRPSSS
;
A
#
# COMPACT_ATOMS: atom_id res chain seq x y z
N PRO A 1 -4.08 -23.18 -16.22
CA PRO A 1 -3.18 -22.43 -15.30
C PRO A 1 -2.40 -23.39 -14.41
N THR A 2 -1.13 -23.13 -14.12
CA THR A 2 -0.30 -23.95 -13.20
C THR A 2 -0.79 -23.88 -11.74
N ARG A 3 -1.55 -22.84 -11.40
CA ARG A 3 -2.13 -22.58 -10.08
C ARG A 3 -3.59 -22.12 -10.22
N PRO A 4 -4.55 -22.99 -10.59
CA PRO A 4 -5.94 -22.58 -10.83
C PRO A 4 -6.61 -21.96 -9.59
N GLN A 5 -6.18 -22.35 -8.38
CA GLN A 5 -6.61 -21.76 -7.12
C GLN A 5 -6.19 -20.28 -6.93
N ASP A 6 -5.21 -19.81 -7.71
CA ASP A 6 -4.70 -18.43 -7.67
C ASP A 6 -5.14 -17.62 -8.91
N ALA A 7 -6.27 -17.98 -9.55
CA ALA A 7 -6.78 -17.24 -10.70
C ALA A 7 -6.96 -15.73 -10.36
N GLY A 8 -6.32 -14.84 -11.12
CA GLY A 8 -6.32 -13.39 -10.85
C GLY A 8 -5.08 -12.88 -10.12
N MET A 9 -4.29 -13.75 -9.48
CA MET A 9 -3.01 -13.38 -8.88
C MET A 9 -2.00 -12.90 -9.93
N LEU A 10 -1.28 -11.83 -9.62
CA LEU A 10 -0.09 -11.41 -10.34
C LEU A 10 1.17 -11.94 -9.63
N PRO A 11 2.08 -12.66 -10.30
CA PRO A 11 3.36 -13.07 -9.72
C PRO A 11 4.19 -11.87 -9.25
N ASP A 12 4.88 -12.02 -8.12
CA ASP A 12 5.77 -11.01 -7.55
C ASP A 12 6.90 -10.60 -8.49
N VAL A 13 7.59 -11.59 -9.07
CA VAL A 13 8.71 -11.33 -9.99
C VAL A 13 8.53 -12.16 -11.26
N VAL A 14 8.50 -11.45 -12.38
CA VAL A 14 8.56 -12.03 -13.72
C VAL A 14 9.91 -11.67 -14.36
N GLY A 15 10.40 -12.52 -15.26
CA GLY A 15 11.67 -12.30 -15.95
C GLY A 15 11.66 -12.91 -17.34
N TYR A 16 12.78 -12.75 -18.06
CA TYR A 16 12.92 -13.26 -19.44
C TYR A 16 12.64 -14.77 -19.51
N ASN A 17 13.26 -15.54 -18.61
CA ASN A 17 12.96 -16.97 -18.49
C ASN A 17 11.72 -17.18 -17.61
N GLY A 18 10.75 -17.95 -18.10
CA GLY A 18 9.49 -18.23 -17.42
C GLY A 18 9.61 -19.22 -16.25
N ALA A 19 8.52 -19.41 -15.51
CA ALA A 19 8.44 -20.39 -14.42
C ALA A 19 8.77 -21.82 -14.88
N ALA A 20 8.24 -22.22 -16.05
CA ALA A 20 8.44 -23.55 -16.63
C ALA A 20 9.88 -23.80 -17.08
N GLU A 21 10.67 -22.74 -17.27
CA GLU A 21 12.07 -22.78 -17.68
C GLU A 21 13.04 -22.80 -16.49
N GLY A 22 12.51 -22.90 -15.26
CA GLY A 22 13.31 -23.03 -14.04
C GLY A 22 14.08 -21.76 -13.66
N SER A 23 13.61 -20.59 -14.11
CA SER A 23 14.26 -19.31 -13.79
C SER A 23 14.37 -19.11 -12.27
N PRO A 24 15.59 -18.92 -11.72
CA PRO A 24 15.74 -18.68 -10.29
C PRO A 24 15.18 -17.32 -9.84
N LYS A 25 14.86 -16.44 -10.80
CA LYS A 25 14.31 -15.10 -10.55
C LYS A 25 12.79 -15.04 -10.63
N TRP A 26 12.13 -16.02 -11.25
CA TRP A 26 10.67 -16.05 -11.27
C TRP A 26 10.14 -16.33 -9.86
N ASN A 27 9.22 -15.50 -9.37
CA ASN A 27 8.61 -15.66 -8.04
C ASN A 27 7.08 -15.55 -8.10
N ASP A 28 6.41 -16.64 -7.75
CA ASP A 28 4.95 -16.74 -7.54
C ASP A 28 4.61 -17.22 -6.11
N ARG A 29 5.55 -17.09 -5.16
CA ARG A 29 5.34 -17.40 -3.74
C ARG A 29 4.43 -16.40 -3.02
N ASN A 30 4.29 -15.22 -3.59
CA ASN A 30 3.56 -14.06 -3.09
C ASN A 30 3.28 -13.12 -4.27
N THR A 31 2.48 -12.08 -4.04
CA THR A 31 2.31 -10.93 -4.95
C THR A 31 2.94 -9.66 -4.36
N LYS A 32 2.39 -8.48 -4.66
CA LYS A 32 2.71 -7.15 -4.10
C LYS A 32 1.45 -6.30 -3.88
N PRO A 33 1.49 -5.20 -3.10
CA PRO A 33 0.31 -4.42 -2.76
C PRO A 33 -0.46 -3.88 -3.99
N PRO A 34 -1.81 -3.81 -3.95
CA PRO A 34 -2.66 -3.62 -5.13
C PRO A 34 -2.77 -2.15 -5.59
N LEU A 35 -1.74 -1.65 -6.27
CA LEU A 35 -1.73 -0.32 -6.89
C LEU A 35 -1.93 -0.34 -8.42
N ALA A 36 -2.30 -1.49 -8.99
CA ALA A 36 -2.46 -1.65 -10.44
C ALA A 36 -3.56 -0.74 -11.02
N SER A 37 -4.74 -0.69 -10.40
CA SER A 37 -5.85 0.16 -10.83
C SER A 37 -5.49 1.66 -10.77
N TRP A 38 -4.67 2.07 -9.81
CA TRP A 38 -4.14 3.44 -9.71
C TRP A 38 -3.23 3.78 -10.89
N ALA A 39 -2.28 2.90 -11.23
CA ALA A 39 -1.38 3.09 -12.36
C ALA A 39 -2.11 3.07 -13.72
N VAL A 40 -3.09 2.17 -13.89
CA VAL A 40 -3.93 2.08 -15.09
C VAL A 40 -4.77 3.35 -15.27
N TRP A 41 -5.37 3.87 -14.19
CA TRP A 41 -6.13 5.11 -14.25
C TRP A 41 -5.29 6.31 -14.69
N HIS A 42 -4.10 6.49 -14.12
CA HIS A 42 -3.24 7.61 -14.51
C HIS A 42 -2.72 7.48 -15.95
N THR A 43 -2.47 6.25 -16.41
CA THR A 43 -2.15 6.00 -17.83
C THR A 43 -3.32 6.43 -18.71
N PHE A 44 -4.55 6.08 -18.34
CA PHE A 44 -5.75 6.52 -19.04
C PHE A 44 -6.00 8.03 -18.97
N GLU A 45 -5.73 8.70 -17.85
CA GLU A 45 -5.89 10.15 -17.75
C GLU A 45 -4.98 10.90 -18.73
N ALA A 46 -3.77 10.37 -18.94
CA ALA A 46 -2.80 10.92 -19.89
C ALA A 46 -3.13 10.58 -21.35
N SER A 47 -3.54 9.33 -21.64
CA SER A 47 -3.75 8.86 -23.02
C SER A 47 -5.18 9.03 -23.54
N ARG A 48 -6.16 9.03 -22.63
CA ARG A 48 -7.61 8.89 -22.89
C ARG A 48 -7.97 7.65 -23.72
N ASP A 49 -7.13 6.63 -23.72
CA ASP A 49 -7.34 5.40 -24.47
C ASP A 49 -8.34 4.46 -23.78
N VAL A 50 -9.60 4.53 -24.23
CA VAL A 50 -10.68 3.65 -23.75
C VAL A 50 -10.45 2.18 -24.13
N THR A 51 -9.74 1.90 -25.22
CA THR A 51 -9.47 0.52 -25.66
C THR A 51 -8.53 -0.17 -24.68
N PHE A 52 -7.48 0.53 -24.26
CA PHE A 52 -6.55 0.06 -23.23
C PHE A 52 -7.28 -0.28 -21.92
N VAL A 53 -8.10 0.64 -21.38
CA VAL A 53 -8.81 0.35 -20.12
C VAL A 53 -9.85 -0.76 -20.27
N ARG A 54 -10.52 -0.89 -21.43
CA ARG A 54 -11.44 -2.00 -21.70
C ARG A 54 -10.72 -3.35 -21.67
N GLU A 55 -9.51 -3.42 -22.22
CA GLU A 55 -8.70 -4.65 -22.24
C GLU A 55 -8.22 -5.05 -20.83
N VAL A 56 -7.85 -4.06 -20.02
CA VAL A 56 -7.19 -4.29 -18.72
C VAL A 56 -8.21 -4.44 -17.58
N TYR A 57 -9.38 -3.79 -17.65
CA TYR A 57 -10.41 -3.83 -16.62
C TYR A 57 -10.75 -5.24 -16.09
N PRO A 58 -11.07 -6.26 -16.92
CA PRO A 58 -11.38 -7.59 -16.40
C PRO A 58 -10.21 -8.27 -15.68
N LYS A 59 -8.96 -7.86 -15.96
CA LYS A 59 -7.76 -8.37 -15.26
C LYS A 59 -7.62 -7.73 -13.88
N LEU A 60 -7.92 -6.44 -13.76
CA LEU A 60 -7.94 -5.73 -12.48
C LEU A 60 -9.04 -6.30 -11.57
N VAL A 61 -10.23 -6.54 -12.12
CA VAL A 61 -11.34 -7.17 -11.37
C VAL A 61 -10.93 -8.58 -10.90
N ALA A 62 -10.28 -9.38 -11.77
CA ALA A 62 -9.80 -10.70 -11.36
C ALA A 62 -8.76 -10.65 -10.24
N GLN A 63 -7.86 -9.66 -10.26
CA GLN A 63 -6.89 -9.43 -9.18
C GLN A 63 -7.58 -9.02 -7.88
N HIS A 64 -8.54 -8.11 -7.96
CA HIS A 64 -9.35 -7.67 -6.84
C HIS A 64 -10.06 -8.84 -6.16
N ASP A 65 -10.76 -9.66 -6.95
CA ASP A 65 -11.47 -10.84 -6.44
C ASP A 65 -10.51 -11.89 -5.86
N TRP A 66 -9.27 -11.96 -6.34
CA TRP A 66 -8.27 -12.88 -5.77
C TRP A 66 -7.87 -12.51 -4.34
N TRP A 67 -7.73 -11.21 -4.02
CA TRP A 67 -7.44 -10.78 -2.65
C TRP A 67 -8.49 -11.33 -1.68
N TYR A 68 -9.76 -11.10 -1.94
CA TYR A 68 -10.85 -11.54 -1.06
C TYR A 68 -11.08 -13.05 -1.02
N ARG A 69 -10.65 -13.80 -2.05
CA ARG A 69 -10.74 -15.26 -2.02
C ARG A 69 -9.54 -15.93 -1.32
N ASN A 70 -8.35 -15.33 -1.39
CA ASN A 70 -7.10 -16.00 -1.04
C ASN A 70 -6.34 -15.31 0.11
N ARG A 71 -6.77 -14.13 0.55
CA ARG A 71 -6.10 -13.24 1.52
C ARG A 71 -7.11 -12.56 2.45
N ASP A 72 -8.19 -13.24 2.78
CA ASP A 72 -9.21 -12.80 3.74
C ASP A 72 -9.58 -14.06 4.53
N HIS A 73 -8.80 -14.33 5.58
CA HIS A 73 -8.76 -15.62 6.27
C HIS A 73 -10.06 -15.91 7.01
N ASP A 74 -10.60 -14.90 7.69
CA ASP A 74 -11.78 -14.98 8.52
C ASP A 74 -13.05 -14.43 7.84
N HIS A 75 -12.92 -13.93 6.61
CA HIS A 75 -14.01 -13.48 5.74
C HIS A 75 -14.76 -12.27 6.29
N ASP A 76 -14.04 -11.37 6.97
CA ASP A 76 -14.59 -10.14 7.53
C ASP A 76 -14.54 -8.94 6.54
N GLY A 77 -13.81 -9.10 5.42
CA GLY A 77 -13.63 -8.08 4.39
C GLY A 77 -12.39 -7.20 4.56
N LEU A 78 -11.53 -7.49 5.54
CA LEU A 78 -10.16 -6.98 5.67
C LEU A 78 -9.19 -8.03 5.14
N ALA A 79 -8.38 -7.63 4.16
CA ALA A 79 -7.39 -8.54 3.61
C ALA A 79 -6.11 -8.56 4.47
N GLU A 80 -5.41 -9.69 4.47
CA GLU A 80 -4.10 -9.82 5.10
C GLU A 80 -3.00 -10.01 4.04
N TYR A 81 -1.80 -9.53 4.31
CA TYR A 81 -0.65 -10.03 3.55
C TYR A 81 -0.45 -11.52 3.83
N GLY A 82 0.13 -12.22 2.87
CA GLY A 82 0.18 -13.66 2.95
C GLY A 82 1.11 -14.31 1.94
N ALA A 83 0.90 -15.59 1.71
CA ALA A 83 1.73 -16.36 0.80
C ALA A 83 0.87 -17.34 0.00
N THR A 84 1.31 -17.69 -1.20
CA THR A 84 0.62 -18.69 -2.02
C THR A 84 0.90 -20.10 -1.50
N ALA A 85 0.04 -21.06 -1.84
CA ALA A 85 0.30 -22.48 -1.61
C ALA A 85 1.43 -22.98 -2.55
N HIS A 86 2.66 -22.60 -2.26
CA HIS A 86 3.85 -22.87 -3.07
C HIS A 86 4.79 -23.86 -2.36
N PRO A 87 5.48 -24.78 -3.05
CA PRO A 87 6.38 -25.74 -2.40
C PRO A 87 7.48 -25.11 -1.52
N LYS A 88 7.99 -23.93 -1.91
CA LYS A 88 8.95 -23.12 -1.14
C LYS A 88 8.34 -22.32 0.03
N ASN A 89 7.03 -22.45 0.27
CA ASN A 89 6.34 -21.91 1.44
C ASN A 89 5.90 -23.07 2.36
N GLY A 90 6.72 -24.14 2.42
CA GLY A 90 6.37 -25.40 3.09
C GLY A 90 6.40 -25.32 4.61
N THR A 91 7.14 -24.34 5.16
CA THR A 91 7.24 -24.08 6.60
C THR A 91 6.61 -22.73 6.99
N PRO A 92 6.15 -22.56 8.24
CA PRO A 92 5.64 -21.27 8.72
C PRO A 92 6.64 -20.12 8.53
N GLN A 93 7.94 -20.37 8.71
CA GLN A 93 8.97 -19.35 8.55
C GLN A 93 9.15 -18.93 7.09
N GLU A 94 9.06 -19.85 6.14
CA GLU A 94 9.15 -19.53 4.71
C GLU A 94 7.91 -18.82 4.20
N ALA A 95 6.73 -19.20 4.67
CA ALA A 95 5.47 -18.54 4.35
C ALA A 95 5.42 -17.13 4.96
N LEU A 96 5.85 -16.95 6.22
CA LEU A 96 5.97 -15.63 6.85
C LEU A 96 6.94 -14.73 6.08
N ARG A 97 8.07 -15.29 5.62
CA ARG A 97 9.01 -14.53 4.78
C ARG A 97 8.37 -14.07 3.47
N ALA A 98 7.60 -14.94 2.81
CA ALA A 98 6.88 -14.58 1.59
C ALA A 98 5.76 -13.55 1.85
N ALA A 99 5.09 -13.60 3.00
CA ALA A 99 4.11 -12.60 3.42
C ALA A 99 4.76 -11.23 3.69
N ALA A 100 5.90 -11.20 4.36
CA ALA A 100 6.68 -9.98 4.52
C ALA A 100 7.10 -9.40 3.15
N TRP A 101 7.52 -10.24 2.20
CA TRP A 101 7.77 -9.83 0.82
C TRP A 101 6.51 -9.31 0.12
N GLU A 102 5.34 -9.91 0.37
CA GLU A 102 4.08 -9.47 -0.22
C GLU A 102 3.72 -8.04 0.18
N SER A 103 4.11 -7.63 1.39
CA SER A 103 3.93 -6.25 1.85
C SER A 103 4.81 -5.22 1.14
N GLY A 104 5.89 -5.66 0.50
CA GLY A 104 6.95 -4.79 -0.02
C GLY A 104 7.85 -4.19 1.06
N MET A 105 7.58 -4.45 2.35
CA MET A 105 8.32 -3.95 3.51
C MET A 105 9.02 -5.09 4.28
N ASP A 106 9.86 -5.85 3.56
CA ASP A 106 10.39 -7.17 3.92
C ASP A 106 10.90 -7.34 5.37
N ASN A 107 11.58 -6.33 5.91
CA ASN A 107 12.19 -6.38 7.24
C ASN A 107 11.58 -5.35 8.21
N ALA A 108 10.38 -4.84 7.92
CA ALA A 108 9.69 -3.93 8.81
C ALA A 108 9.45 -4.57 10.18
N PRO A 109 9.53 -3.80 11.29
CA PRO A 109 9.36 -4.33 12.63
C PRO A 109 8.08 -5.13 12.89
N ARG A 110 7.00 -4.83 12.18
CA ARG A 110 5.71 -5.52 12.27
C ARG A 110 5.76 -6.99 11.84
N PHE A 111 6.86 -7.44 11.24
CA PHE A 111 7.07 -8.84 10.85
C PHE A 111 8.14 -9.53 11.71
N ASP A 112 8.61 -8.89 12.78
CA ASP A 112 9.55 -9.51 13.71
C ASP A 112 8.87 -10.64 14.50
N ARG A 113 9.60 -11.74 14.70
CA ARG A 113 9.10 -12.94 15.40
C ARG A 113 8.66 -12.66 16.84
N ASP A 114 9.26 -11.66 17.49
CA ASP A 114 8.93 -11.26 18.85
C ASP A 114 7.62 -10.46 18.96
N THR A 115 6.98 -10.14 17.83
CA THR A 115 5.68 -9.43 17.79
C THR A 115 4.46 -10.36 17.80
N GLY A 116 4.67 -11.68 17.93
CA GLY A 116 3.58 -12.68 17.86
C GLY A 116 2.97 -12.84 16.46
N VAL A 117 3.70 -12.44 15.40
CA VAL A 117 3.24 -12.62 14.02
C VAL A 117 3.34 -14.08 13.62
N GLU A 118 2.23 -14.60 13.08
CA GLU A 118 2.13 -15.98 12.61
C GLU A 118 1.45 -16.02 11.24
N VAL A 119 1.57 -17.16 10.56
CA VAL A 119 0.87 -17.44 9.31
C VAL A 119 -0.19 -18.51 9.52
N LEU A 120 -1.39 -18.24 9.04
CA LEU A 120 -2.56 -19.10 9.07
C LEU A 120 -2.79 -19.68 7.68
N ALA A 121 -3.21 -20.94 7.58
CA ALA A 121 -3.48 -21.57 6.29
C ALA A 121 -4.88 -21.21 5.80
N ASN A 122 -5.00 -20.69 4.59
CA ASN A 122 -6.28 -20.46 3.93
C ASN A 122 -6.67 -21.73 3.17
N THR A 123 -7.91 -22.18 3.37
CA THR A 123 -8.43 -23.39 2.73
C THR A 123 -9.67 -23.07 1.90
N ASN A 124 -9.85 -23.80 0.79
CA ASN A 124 -11.11 -23.74 0.05
C ASN A 124 -12.18 -24.60 0.74
N GLN A 125 -13.40 -24.60 0.18
CA GLN A 125 -14.53 -25.39 0.70
C GLN A 125 -14.28 -26.90 0.80
N SER A 126 -13.33 -27.45 0.02
CA SER A 126 -12.94 -28.86 0.10
C SER A 126 -11.81 -29.13 1.11
N GLY A 127 -11.43 -28.13 1.92
CA GLY A 127 -10.34 -28.22 2.90
C GLY A 127 -8.94 -28.22 2.28
N SER A 128 -8.81 -27.99 0.97
CA SER A 128 -7.51 -27.91 0.31
C SER A 128 -6.89 -26.54 0.55
N ARG A 129 -5.61 -26.52 0.95
CA ARG A 129 -4.86 -25.28 1.18
C ARG A 129 -4.69 -24.50 -0.13
N ILE A 130 -5.17 -23.26 -0.14
CA ILE A 130 -5.06 -22.34 -1.28
C ILE A 130 -4.00 -21.26 -1.05
N GLY A 131 -3.63 -21.00 0.20
CA GLY A 131 -2.60 -20.03 0.54
C GLY A 131 -2.39 -19.92 2.03
N TYR A 132 -1.82 -18.80 2.44
CA TYR A 132 -1.60 -18.39 3.81
C TYR A 132 -1.92 -16.91 3.95
N SER A 133 -2.37 -16.52 5.13
CA SER A 133 -2.53 -15.12 5.57
C SER A 133 -1.78 -14.91 6.88
N LEU A 134 -1.37 -13.69 7.18
CA LEU A 134 -0.88 -13.34 8.51
C LEU A 134 -2.04 -13.37 9.53
N ASN A 135 -1.72 -13.58 10.82
CA ASN A 135 -2.68 -13.44 11.92
C ASN A 135 -3.00 -11.96 12.30
N ARG A 136 -2.89 -11.06 11.33
CA ARG A 136 -3.07 -9.61 11.48
C ARG A 136 -3.44 -9.01 10.14
N GLU A 137 -4.31 -8.02 10.15
CA GLU A 137 -4.72 -7.31 8.95
C GLU A 137 -3.91 -6.03 8.83
N SER A 138 -3.30 -5.85 7.67
CA SER A 138 -2.39 -4.72 7.48
C SER A 138 -3.11 -3.47 7.03
N VAL A 139 -2.84 -2.35 7.71
CA VAL A 139 -3.57 -1.10 7.48
C VAL A 139 -3.25 -0.48 6.12
N ASP A 140 -2.01 -0.63 5.65
CA ASP A 140 -1.59 -0.22 4.33
C ASP A 140 -2.27 -1.06 3.23
N LEU A 141 -2.32 -2.39 3.36
CA LEU A 141 -3.00 -3.26 2.38
C LEU A 141 -4.46 -2.86 2.19
N ASN A 142 -5.19 -2.72 3.29
CA ASN A 142 -6.60 -2.38 3.24
C ASN A 142 -6.84 -0.95 2.77
N ALA A 143 -5.93 -0.02 3.08
CA ALA A 143 -5.97 1.32 2.49
C ALA A 143 -5.74 1.29 0.97
N TYR A 144 -4.81 0.48 0.47
CA TYR A 144 -4.62 0.25 -0.97
C TYR A 144 -5.87 -0.36 -1.61
N LEU A 145 -6.54 -1.31 -0.96
CA LEU A 145 -7.77 -1.92 -1.47
C LEU A 145 -8.97 -0.95 -1.50
N VAL A 146 -9.03 0.06 -0.62
CA VAL A 146 -9.99 1.17 -0.77
C VAL A 146 -9.68 1.94 -2.05
N VAL A 147 -8.42 2.34 -2.24
CA VAL A 147 -7.98 3.09 -3.43
C VAL A 147 -8.23 2.30 -4.71
N GLU A 148 -7.93 1.01 -4.71
CA GLU A 148 -8.17 0.10 -5.83
C GLU A 148 -9.65 0.09 -6.21
N LYS A 149 -10.56 -0.12 -5.25
CA LYS A 149 -12.01 -0.10 -5.50
C LYS A 149 -12.48 1.24 -6.07
N ARG A 150 -11.97 2.36 -5.57
CA ARG A 150 -12.32 3.69 -6.12
C ARG A 150 -11.89 3.83 -7.57
N TYR A 151 -10.71 3.32 -7.95
CA TYR A 151 -10.28 3.34 -9.34
C TYR A 151 -11.02 2.33 -10.21
N LEU A 152 -11.32 1.13 -9.70
CA LEU A 152 -12.19 0.18 -10.38
C LEU A 152 -13.57 0.78 -10.66
N SER A 153 -14.16 1.50 -9.70
CA SER A 153 -15.42 2.22 -9.90
C SER A 153 -15.33 3.22 -11.05
N ARG A 154 -14.29 4.07 -11.04
CA ARG A 154 -14.09 5.08 -12.10
C ARG A 154 -13.84 4.46 -13.48
N ILE A 155 -13.07 3.37 -13.55
CA ILE A 155 -12.83 2.65 -14.81
C ILE A 155 -14.13 2.02 -15.30
N ALA A 156 -14.91 1.39 -14.42
CA ALA A 156 -16.21 0.83 -14.75
C ALA A 156 -17.17 1.90 -15.30
N ASP A 157 -17.21 3.08 -14.68
CA ASP A 157 -18.03 4.22 -15.14
C ASP A 157 -17.65 4.67 -16.56
N VAL A 158 -16.34 4.81 -16.86
CA VAL A 158 -15.83 5.12 -18.21
C VAL A 158 -16.26 4.07 -19.24
N LEU A 159 -16.35 2.80 -18.84
CA LEU A 159 -16.75 1.69 -19.71
C LEU A 159 -18.27 1.54 -19.84
N GLY A 160 -19.06 2.28 -19.08
CA GLY A 160 -20.52 2.14 -19.02
C GLY A 160 -21.00 0.98 -18.13
N GLU A 161 -20.11 0.38 -17.35
CA GLU A 161 -20.39 -0.72 -16.41
C GLU A 161 -20.91 -0.17 -15.07
N PHE A 162 -22.00 0.61 -15.13
CA PHE A 162 -22.48 1.40 -13.99
C PHE A 162 -22.90 0.56 -12.76
N ALA A 163 -23.23 -0.72 -12.95
CA ALA A 163 -23.53 -1.63 -11.85
C ALA A 163 -22.27 -1.95 -11.03
N ASP A 164 -21.16 -2.24 -11.71
CA ASP A 164 -19.86 -2.46 -11.07
C ASP A 164 -19.34 -1.19 -10.41
N ALA A 165 -19.51 -0.04 -11.06
CA ALA A 165 -19.13 1.25 -10.46
C ALA A 165 -19.79 1.46 -9.09
N ARG A 166 -21.12 1.29 -9.02
CA ARG A 166 -21.87 1.39 -7.75
C ARG A 166 -21.47 0.33 -6.73
N ARG A 167 -21.16 -0.89 -7.18
CA ARG A 167 -20.72 -1.98 -6.30
C ARG A 167 -19.40 -1.62 -5.63
N PHE A 168 -18.38 -1.27 -6.42
CA PHE A 168 -17.06 -0.94 -5.90
C PHE A 168 -17.07 0.30 -5.00
N ASP A 169 -17.85 1.33 -5.32
CA ASP A 169 -17.98 2.49 -4.43
C ASP A 169 -18.60 2.13 -3.08
N LYS A 170 -19.64 1.29 -3.06
CA LYS A 170 -20.27 0.82 -1.83
C LYS A 170 -19.30 -0.03 -0.99
N GLU A 171 -18.57 -0.94 -1.63
CA GLU A 171 -17.57 -1.77 -0.96
C GLU A 171 -16.41 -0.92 -0.43
N ALA A 172 -15.97 0.11 -1.16
CA ALA A 172 -14.95 1.06 -0.72
C ALA A 172 -15.43 1.90 0.48
N ASP A 173 -16.69 2.34 0.47
CA ASP A 173 -17.31 3.05 1.61
C ASP A 173 -17.32 2.16 2.86
N SER A 174 -17.74 0.89 2.72
CA SER A 174 -17.76 -0.06 3.83
C SER A 174 -16.38 -0.27 4.42
N LEU A 175 -15.39 -0.60 3.58
CA LEU A 175 -14.01 -0.81 4.01
C LEU A 175 -13.38 0.45 4.63
N THR A 176 -13.71 1.63 4.11
CA THR A 176 -13.29 2.91 4.70
C THR A 176 -13.77 3.05 6.14
N GLN A 177 -15.02 2.67 6.42
CA GLN A 177 -15.56 2.73 7.79
C GLN A 177 -14.87 1.72 8.70
N THR A 178 -14.65 0.49 8.23
CA THR A 178 -13.93 -0.55 8.99
C THR A 178 -12.53 -0.08 9.38
N ILE A 179 -11.73 0.42 8.42
CA ILE A 179 -10.38 0.92 8.71
C ILE A 179 -10.41 2.09 9.71
N ARG A 180 -11.37 3.01 9.57
CA ARG A 180 -11.51 4.16 10.50
C ARG A 180 -11.78 3.74 11.94
N SER A 181 -12.53 2.67 12.16
CA SER A 181 -12.94 2.23 13.51
C SER A 181 -12.00 1.21 14.13
N HIS A 182 -11.43 0.30 13.35
CA HIS A 182 -10.65 -0.84 13.85
C HIS A 182 -9.14 -0.62 13.84
N MET A 183 -8.64 0.15 12.86
CA MET A 183 -7.20 0.33 12.66
C MET A 183 -6.67 1.67 13.19
N TYR A 184 -7.53 2.52 13.76
CA TYR A 184 -7.14 3.78 14.38
C TYR A 184 -7.12 3.65 15.90
N ASP A 185 -6.01 3.99 16.52
CA ASP A 185 -5.93 4.11 17.97
C ASP A 185 -6.04 5.59 18.41
N PRO A 186 -7.14 5.98 19.06
CA PRO A 186 -7.33 7.35 19.54
C PRO A 186 -6.35 7.76 20.65
N ALA A 187 -5.77 6.82 21.41
CA ALA A 187 -4.85 7.13 22.49
C ALA A 187 -3.50 7.62 21.96
N THR A 188 -3.01 7.01 20.88
CA THR A 188 -1.76 7.41 20.22
C THR A 188 -1.96 8.37 19.05
N GLY A 189 -3.20 8.53 18.57
CA GLY A 189 -3.57 9.43 17.50
C GLY A 189 -3.10 8.98 16.12
N PHE A 190 -3.00 7.67 15.89
CA PHE A 190 -2.38 7.10 14.69
C PHE A 190 -3.05 5.80 14.22
N TYR A 191 -2.66 5.32 13.05
CA TYR A 191 -3.17 4.08 12.47
C TYR A 191 -2.15 2.93 12.58
N TYR A 192 -2.66 1.71 12.69
CA TYR A 192 -1.90 0.49 12.94
C TYR A 192 -2.55 -0.70 12.25
N ASP A 193 -1.77 -1.76 12.00
CA ASP A 193 -2.31 -3.08 11.71
C ASP A 193 -3.25 -3.53 12.85
N SER A 194 -4.27 -4.33 12.54
CA SER A 194 -5.19 -4.91 13.53
C SER A 194 -4.92 -6.39 13.77
N ALA A 195 -5.19 -6.84 15.00
CA ALA A 195 -5.19 -8.27 15.32
C ALA A 195 -6.43 -8.93 14.71
N LEU A 196 -6.27 -10.09 14.07
CA LEU A 196 -7.35 -10.80 13.39
C LEU A 196 -8.49 -11.23 14.34
N ASP A 197 -8.17 -11.60 15.59
CA ASP A 197 -9.15 -12.17 16.53
C ASP A 197 -10.04 -11.14 17.24
N SER A 198 -9.54 -9.92 17.42
CA SER A 198 -10.14 -8.87 18.24
C SER A 198 -10.42 -7.61 17.44
N SER A 199 -9.93 -7.53 16.19
CA SER A 199 -9.96 -6.35 15.33
C SER A 199 -9.44 -5.09 16.05
N ALA A 200 -8.55 -5.28 17.03
CA ALA A 200 -7.97 -4.22 17.84
C ALA A 200 -6.68 -3.71 17.19
N PRO A 201 -6.41 -2.39 17.20
CA PRO A 201 -5.18 -1.86 16.65
C PRO A 201 -3.97 -2.33 17.46
N LEU A 202 -2.92 -2.77 16.77
CA LEU A 202 -1.67 -3.26 17.35
C LEU A 202 -0.72 -2.10 17.72
N SER A 203 -1.23 -1.10 18.45
CA SER A 203 -0.51 0.13 18.79
C SER A 203 0.75 -0.10 19.62
N ASP A 204 0.79 -1.18 20.41
CA ASP A 204 1.93 -1.57 21.24
C ASP A 204 3.17 -1.98 20.42
N LEU A 205 3.00 -2.30 19.13
CA LEU A 205 4.13 -2.57 18.22
C LEU A 205 4.88 -1.30 17.81
N GLY A 206 4.33 -0.13 18.14
CA GLY A 206 4.85 1.18 17.76
C GLY A 206 4.34 1.64 16.41
N LYS A 207 4.53 2.95 16.14
CA LYS A 207 4.16 3.53 14.84
C LYS A 207 5.15 3.06 13.77
N GLY A 208 4.66 2.74 12.59
CA GLY A 208 5.45 2.65 11.37
C GLY A 208 4.85 3.50 10.26
N VAL A 209 5.52 3.53 9.12
CA VAL A 209 5.09 4.34 7.98
C VAL A 209 3.75 3.88 7.41
N GLU A 210 3.37 2.61 7.58
CA GLU A 210 2.08 2.05 7.16
C GLU A 210 0.87 2.86 7.68
N GLY A 211 0.97 3.44 8.87
CA GLY A 211 -0.10 4.24 9.48
C GLY A 211 -0.35 5.61 8.81
N LEU A 212 0.50 6.04 7.87
CA LEU A 212 0.20 7.21 7.03
C LEU A 212 -0.72 6.87 5.85
N THR A 213 -0.75 5.60 5.44
CA THR A 213 -1.44 5.16 4.21
C THR A 213 -2.94 5.48 4.22
N PRO A 214 -3.67 5.35 5.36
CA PRO A 214 -5.07 5.79 5.43
C PRO A 214 -5.27 7.29 5.16
N LEU A 215 -4.30 8.14 5.49
CA LEU A 215 -4.40 9.56 5.15
C LEU A 215 -4.19 9.74 3.64
N TRP A 216 -3.18 9.12 3.05
CA TRP A 216 -2.94 9.16 1.60
C TRP A 216 -4.17 8.65 0.82
N ALA A 217 -4.76 7.55 1.27
CA ALA A 217 -5.96 6.94 0.71
C ALA A 217 -7.24 7.76 0.94
N GLY A 218 -7.21 8.86 1.70
CA GLY A 218 -8.41 9.67 1.99
C GLY A 218 -9.41 8.99 2.92
N ILE A 219 -8.94 8.02 3.69
CA ILE A 219 -9.73 7.26 4.66
C ILE A 219 -9.85 8.04 5.95
N ALA A 220 -8.82 8.68 6.50
CA ALA A 220 -8.93 9.38 7.77
C ALA A 220 -10.05 10.46 7.80
N THR A 221 -10.67 10.69 8.97
CA THR A 221 -11.44 11.94 9.16
C THR A 221 -10.47 13.13 9.27
N LYS A 222 -10.99 14.36 9.25
CA LYS A 222 -10.16 15.56 9.45
C LYS A 222 -9.49 15.54 10.82
N GLU A 223 -10.19 15.06 11.84
CA GLU A 223 -9.71 14.96 13.22
C GLU A 223 -8.62 13.90 13.34
N GLN A 224 -8.84 12.71 12.77
CA GLN A 224 -7.83 11.65 12.73
C GLN A 224 -6.58 12.09 11.95
N ALA A 225 -6.75 12.79 10.83
CA ALA A 225 -5.65 13.34 10.06
C ALA A 225 -4.89 14.45 10.83
N ALA A 226 -5.59 15.30 11.58
CA ALA A 226 -4.98 16.31 12.44
C ALA A 226 -4.16 15.68 13.59
N ALA A 227 -4.67 14.61 14.20
CA ALA A 227 -3.95 13.86 15.22
C ALA A 227 -2.68 13.22 14.64
N ALA A 228 -2.81 12.45 13.55
CA ALA A 228 -1.69 11.77 12.91
C ALA A 228 -0.64 12.74 12.36
N ARG A 229 -1.06 13.90 11.85
CA ARG A 229 -0.16 14.99 11.42
C ARG A 229 0.85 15.34 12.51
N SER A 230 0.46 15.34 13.78
CA SER A 230 1.36 15.72 14.88
C SER A 230 2.61 14.85 14.94
N ALA A 231 2.51 13.55 14.62
CA ALA A 231 3.66 12.67 14.48
C ALA A 231 4.40 12.86 13.13
N LEU A 232 3.65 13.08 12.04
CA LEU A 232 4.20 13.22 10.69
C LEU A 232 5.10 14.45 10.51
N VAL A 233 4.83 15.54 11.23
CA VAL A 233 5.59 16.80 11.15
C VAL A 233 6.58 16.99 12.31
N ASP A 234 6.68 16.03 13.22
CA ASP A 234 7.58 16.06 14.37
C ASP A 234 9.00 15.57 13.98
N PRO A 235 10.05 16.40 14.14
CA PRO A 235 11.44 16.02 13.83
C PRO A 235 12.00 14.86 14.66
N GLU A 236 11.42 14.58 15.82
CA GLU A 236 11.79 13.44 16.66
C GLU A 236 11.01 12.16 16.30
N GLN A 237 10.10 12.23 15.34
CA GLN A 237 9.35 11.10 14.80
C GLN A 237 9.60 10.94 13.30
N PHE A 238 8.70 11.45 12.46
CA PHE A 238 8.76 11.21 11.02
C PHE A 238 9.32 12.40 10.22
N ALA A 239 9.42 13.61 10.78
CA ALA A 239 9.97 14.76 10.06
C ALA A 239 11.49 14.88 10.23
N THR A 240 12.22 13.79 10.05
CA THR A 240 13.69 13.74 10.08
C THR A 240 14.30 14.58 8.93
N ARG A 241 15.65 14.53 8.78
CA ARG A 241 16.35 15.27 7.72
C ARG A 241 15.83 14.89 6.34
N ILE A 242 15.70 13.59 6.08
CA ILE A 242 14.86 13.07 4.99
C ILE A 242 13.58 12.56 5.65
N PRO A 243 12.42 13.22 5.47
CA PRO A 243 11.17 12.88 6.13
C PRO A 243 10.65 11.47 5.81
N PHE A 244 9.67 11.04 6.59
CA PHE A 244 8.97 9.76 6.51
C PHE A 244 9.92 8.55 6.52
N PRO A 245 10.81 8.44 7.53
CA PRO A 245 11.52 7.19 7.76
C PRO A 245 10.49 6.08 7.99
N THR A 246 10.83 4.87 7.53
CA THR A 246 9.94 3.70 7.61
C THR A 246 9.53 3.31 9.03
N VAL A 247 10.32 3.75 10.02
CA VAL A 247 10.06 3.71 11.46
C VAL A 247 10.40 5.10 12.02
N PRO A 248 9.61 5.69 12.93
CA PRO A 248 9.89 7.02 13.47
C PRO A 248 11.15 7.01 14.34
N LYS A 249 11.89 8.13 14.34
CA LYS A 249 13.18 8.29 15.01
C LYS A 249 13.15 7.96 16.52
N ASN A 250 12.06 8.23 17.21
CA ASN A 250 11.90 7.94 18.64
C ASN A 250 11.59 6.47 18.96
N SER A 251 11.41 5.61 17.96
CA SER A 251 11.16 4.19 18.18
C SER A 251 12.44 3.47 18.63
N PRO A 252 12.36 2.52 19.59
CA PRO A 252 13.51 1.67 19.93
C PRO A 252 13.92 0.74 18.77
N LYS A 253 13.07 0.57 17.76
CA LYS A 253 13.34 -0.24 16.56
C LYS A 253 13.87 0.58 15.37
N PHE A 254 14.10 1.88 15.57
CA PHE A 254 14.64 2.78 14.56
C PHE A 254 16.12 2.48 14.27
N ASP A 255 16.41 2.23 13.00
CA ASP A 255 17.75 2.11 12.44
C ASP A 255 17.80 2.87 11.11
N PRO A 256 18.52 4.01 11.03
CA PRO A 256 18.62 4.82 9.82
C PRO A 256 19.45 4.15 8.71
N THR A 257 19.97 2.94 8.95
CA THR A 257 20.63 2.08 7.97
C THR A 257 19.85 0.80 7.67
N GLY A 258 18.80 0.51 8.45
CA GLY A 258 18.14 -0.79 8.52
C GLY A 258 17.04 -1.03 7.48
N TYR A 259 17.17 -0.47 6.26
CA TYR A 259 16.18 -0.63 5.18
C TYR A 259 14.76 -0.23 5.66
N TRP A 260 13.78 -1.13 5.77
CA TRP A 260 12.44 -0.82 6.32
C TRP A 260 12.39 -0.60 7.85
N ARG A 261 13.52 -0.23 8.47
CA ARG A 261 13.62 0.07 9.92
C ARG A 261 13.97 1.51 10.24
N GLY A 262 14.00 2.40 9.25
CA GLY A 262 14.33 3.80 9.51
C GLY A 262 14.99 4.54 8.35
N THR A 263 15.27 3.89 7.22
CA THR A 263 15.59 4.65 5.99
C THR A 263 14.33 5.32 5.46
N SER A 264 14.51 6.42 4.74
CA SER A 264 13.44 7.14 4.06
C SER A 264 13.43 6.79 2.58
N TRP A 265 12.22 6.63 2.04
CA TRP A 265 12.00 6.23 0.66
C TRP A 265 11.12 7.26 -0.06
N LEU A 266 11.30 7.40 -1.38
CA LEU A 266 10.62 8.46 -2.13
C LEU A 266 9.14 8.17 -2.39
N ASP A 267 8.72 6.92 -2.36
CA ASP A 267 7.30 6.51 -2.31
C ASP A 267 6.66 6.90 -0.99
N GLN A 268 7.34 6.68 0.13
CA GLN A 268 6.84 7.11 1.43
C GLN A 268 6.78 8.63 1.55
N LEU A 269 7.74 9.36 0.95
CA LEU A 269 7.65 10.81 0.79
C LEU A 269 6.46 11.24 -0.05
N TYR A 270 6.23 10.58 -1.18
CA TYR A 270 5.07 10.86 -2.03
C TYR A 270 3.76 10.63 -1.27
N PHE A 271 3.60 9.48 -0.62
CA PHE A 271 2.40 9.16 0.15
C PHE A 271 2.20 10.12 1.32
N GLY A 272 3.24 10.39 2.11
CA GLY A 272 3.18 11.28 3.27
C GLY A 272 2.89 12.73 2.90
N SER A 273 3.55 13.28 1.88
CA SER A 273 3.29 14.66 1.45
C SER A 273 1.92 14.81 0.79
N THR A 274 1.50 13.84 -0.02
CA THR A 274 0.16 13.80 -0.64
C THR A 274 -0.94 13.65 0.42
N ALA A 275 -0.70 12.85 1.45
CA ALA A 275 -1.58 12.73 2.62
C ALA A 275 -1.78 14.09 3.30
N LEU A 276 -0.71 14.82 3.60
CA LEU A 276 -0.78 16.15 4.20
C LEU A 276 -1.58 17.12 3.32
N GLU A 277 -1.31 17.17 2.01
CA GLU A 277 -2.05 18.04 1.09
C GLU A 277 -3.53 17.73 1.02
N ARG A 278 -3.89 16.44 1.00
CA ARG A 278 -5.29 15.99 0.96
C ARG A 278 -6.11 16.57 2.11
N TYR A 279 -5.52 16.72 3.29
CA TYR A 279 -6.18 17.29 4.47
C TYR A 279 -5.91 18.79 4.67
N GLY A 280 -5.37 19.47 3.66
CA GLY A 280 -5.19 20.93 3.66
C GLY A 280 -3.86 21.42 4.26
N TYR A 281 -2.97 20.51 4.65
CA TYR A 281 -1.66 20.82 5.24
C TYR A 281 -0.58 21.05 4.17
N ARG A 282 -0.89 21.91 3.19
CA ARG A 282 -0.03 22.14 2.02
C ARG A 282 1.35 22.68 2.37
N ALA A 283 1.43 23.57 3.37
CA ALA A 283 2.70 24.14 3.80
C ALA A 283 3.64 23.08 4.40
N ASP A 284 3.10 22.13 5.18
CA ASP A 284 3.88 21.03 5.72
C ASP A 284 4.35 20.09 4.60
N ALA A 285 3.45 19.74 3.69
CA ALA A 285 3.77 18.88 2.56
C ALA A 285 4.90 19.46 1.69
N GLU A 286 4.81 20.75 1.36
CA GLU A 286 5.83 21.45 0.58
C GLU A 286 7.15 21.51 1.35
N ASN A 287 7.12 21.88 2.64
CA ASN A 287 8.32 21.92 3.46
C ASN A 287 9.06 20.57 3.48
N LEU A 288 8.33 19.46 3.65
CA LEU A 288 8.93 18.12 3.73
C LEU A 288 9.44 17.62 2.37
N ARG A 289 8.76 17.96 1.26
CA ARG A 289 9.27 17.66 -0.09
C ARG A 289 10.53 18.45 -0.42
N THR A 290 10.50 19.77 -0.27
CA THR A 290 11.67 20.63 -0.53
C THR A 290 12.84 20.21 0.34
N ARG A 291 12.59 19.90 1.62
CA ARG A 291 13.63 19.36 2.51
C ARG A 291 14.28 18.10 1.95
N THR A 292 13.52 17.16 1.40
CA THR A 292 14.10 15.98 0.75
C THR A 292 14.94 16.37 -0.46
N LEU A 293 14.41 17.21 -1.36
CA LEU A 293 15.11 17.64 -2.57
C LEU A 293 16.45 18.32 -2.24
N ASP A 294 16.49 19.12 -1.19
CA ASP A 294 17.67 19.86 -0.75
C ASP A 294 18.71 18.98 -0.04
N ASN A 295 18.29 17.86 0.57
CA ASN A 295 19.14 17.09 1.48
C ASN A 295 19.43 15.65 1.04
N ALA A 296 18.66 15.08 0.13
CA ALA A 296 18.89 13.73 -0.37
C ALA A 296 20.09 13.75 -1.33
N GLU A 297 21.12 12.98 -0.98
CA GLU A 297 22.37 12.91 -1.73
C GLU A 297 22.10 12.63 -3.21
N GLY A 298 22.63 13.51 -4.06
CA GLY A 298 22.61 13.32 -5.51
C GLY A 298 21.40 13.89 -6.24
N LEU A 299 20.29 14.25 -5.56
CA LEU A 299 19.08 14.71 -6.26
C LEU A 299 19.24 16.05 -6.99
N THR A 300 20.13 16.93 -6.52
CA THR A 300 20.44 18.22 -7.16
C THR A 300 21.68 18.19 -8.04
N GLY A 301 22.31 17.02 -8.18
CA GLY A 301 23.55 16.83 -8.93
C GLY A 301 23.39 15.88 -10.11
N ASN A 302 24.50 15.26 -10.51
CA ASN A 302 24.57 14.30 -11.61
C ASN A 302 24.67 12.84 -11.12
N ALA A 303 24.43 12.58 -9.83
CA ALA A 303 24.50 11.24 -9.26
C ALA A 303 23.26 10.43 -9.64
N PRO A 304 23.37 9.09 -9.73
CA PRO A 304 22.20 8.25 -10.02
C PRO A 304 21.19 8.30 -8.88
N ILE A 305 19.90 8.31 -9.24
CA ILE A 305 18.79 8.20 -8.29
C ILE A 305 18.91 6.90 -7.48
N ARG A 306 18.67 6.99 -6.18
CA ARG A 306 18.84 5.90 -5.21
C ARG A 306 17.50 5.25 -4.86
N GLU A 307 17.58 4.05 -4.31
CA GLU A 307 16.42 3.32 -3.80
C GLU A 307 15.86 3.96 -2.53
N ASN A 308 16.73 4.28 -1.57
CA ASN A 308 16.36 4.94 -0.32
C ASN A 308 17.53 5.76 0.24
N TYR A 309 17.28 6.46 1.33
CA TYR A 309 18.23 7.41 1.94
C TYR A 309 18.31 7.19 3.44
N ASN A 310 19.50 7.38 4.00
CA ASN A 310 19.65 7.50 5.45
C ASN A 310 18.84 8.72 5.92
N SER A 311 17.86 8.50 6.78
CA SER A 311 16.88 9.51 7.18
C SER A 311 17.46 10.67 8.00
N LEU A 312 18.64 10.49 8.60
CA LEU A 312 19.32 11.49 9.42
C LEU A 312 20.38 12.27 8.64
N THR A 313 21.10 11.62 7.73
CA THR A 313 22.24 12.23 7.02
C THR A 313 21.90 12.65 5.60
N GLY A 314 20.90 12.02 4.97
CA GLY A 314 20.60 12.19 3.55
C GLY A 314 21.44 11.33 2.62
N ALA A 315 22.35 10.49 3.16
CA ALA A 315 23.22 9.65 2.36
C ALA A 315 22.41 8.64 1.51
N GLY A 316 22.78 8.51 0.24
CA GLY A 316 22.11 7.61 -0.70
C GLY A 316 22.43 6.15 -0.41
N MET A 317 21.41 5.28 -0.34
CA MET A 317 21.57 3.87 0.06
C MET A 317 21.03 2.89 -0.99
N ASN A 318 21.50 1.65 -0.92
CA ASN A 318 21.09 0.51 -1.76
C ASN A 318 21.20 0.75 -3.28
N ALA A 319 20.21 0.34 -4.07
CA ALA A 319 20.34 0.33 -5.53
C ALA A 319 20.49 1.74 -6.14
N THR A 320 21.15 1.79 -7.30
CA THR A 320 21.27 2.98 -8.17
C THR A 320 20.38 2.84 -9.38
N ASN A 321 20.06 3.96 -10.04
CA ASN A 321 19.18 4.01 -11.21
C ASN A 321 17.82 3.39 -10.92
N PHE A 322 17.29 3.68 -9.73
CA PHE A 322 16.13 2.97 -9.19
C PHE A 322 14.80 3.53 -9.70
N SER A 323 14.01 2.68 -10.36
CA SER A 323 12.87 3.10 -11.18
C SER A 323 11.72 3.75 -10.41
N TRP A 324 11.27 3.21 -9.27
CA TRP A 324 10.15 3.83 -8.56
C TRP A 324 10.51 5.20 -8.00
N SER A 325 11.79 5.38 -7.64
CA SER A 325 12.30 6.64 -7.09
C SER A 325 12.26 7.68 -8.19
N ALA A 326 12.72 7.32 -9.39
CA ALA A 326 12.65 8.19 -10.57
C ALA A 326 11.19 8.52 -10.95
N ALA A 327 10.30 7.52 -10.96
CA ALA A 327 8.90 7.71 -11.31
C ALA A 327 8.21 8.70 -10.35
N LEU A 328 8.39 8.54 -9.04
CA LEU A 328 7.74 9.38 -8.05
C LEU A 328 8.39 10.76 -7.90
N LEU A 329 9.70 10.87 -8.12
CA LEU A 329 10.34 12.17 -8.30
C LEU A 329 9.73 12.93 -9.48
N LEU A 330 9.55 12.26 -10.62
CA LEU A 330 8.91 12.89 -11.78
C LEU A 330 7.51 13.37 -11.43
N VAL A 331 6.69 12.54 -10.76
CA VAL A 331 5.35 12.93 -10.32
C VAL A 331 5.39 14.15 -9.39
N MET A 332 6.22 14.12 -8.34
CA MET A 332 6.32 15.22 -7.38
C MET A 332 6.83 16.54 -7.99
N LEU A 333 7.67 16.47 -9.03
CA LEU A 333 8.24 17.66 -9.69
C LEU A 333 7.33 18.24 -10.79
N THR A 334 6.50 17.40 -11.43
CA THR A 334 5.69 17.81 -12.59
C THR A 334 4.24 18.08 -12.24
N HIS A 335 3.76 17.51 -11.16
CA HIS A 335 2.37 17.65 -10.70
C HIS A 335 2.38 18.11 -9.26
N THR A 336 1.77 19.27 -8.98
CA THR A 336 1.25 19.50 -7.63
C THR A 336 0.19 18.44 -7.41
N PRO A 337 0.28 17.54 -6.41
CA PRO A 337 -0.73 16.52 -6.16
C PRO A 337 -2.06 17.17 -5.78
N THR A 338 -2.82 17.61 -6.78
CA THR A 338 -4.26 17.77 -6.61
C THR A 338 -4.80 16.37 -6.64
N VAL A 339 -4.77 15.67 -5.51
CA VAL A 339 -5.59 14.46 -5.44
C VAL A 339 -7.02 14.97 -5.46
N PRO A 340 -7.78 14.77 -6.56
CA PRO A 340 -9.16 15.16 -6.54
C PRO A 340 -9.81 14.39 -5.36
N PRO A 341 -10.72 15.02 -4.60
CA PRO A 341 -11.47 14.29 -3.60
C PRO A 341 -12.01 13.02 -4.26
N TRP A 342 -11.96 11.88 -3.55
CA TRP A 342 -12.77 10.74 -3.97
C TRP A 342 -14.18 11.27 -4.09
N PRO A 343 -14.87 11.04 -5.23
CA PRO A 343 -16.22 11.54 -5.39
C PRO A 343 -17.00 11.14 -4.15
N SER A 344 -17.68 12.10 -3.51
CA SER A 344 -18.67 11.73 -2.51
C SER A 344 -19.67 10.80 -3.18
N PRO A 345 -20.15 9.73 -2.52
CA PRO A 345 -21.23 8.92 -3.05
C PRO A 345 -22.35 9.88 -3.44
N SER A 346 -22.60 9.96 -4.75
CA SER A 346 -23.54 10.93 -5.30
C SER A 346 -24.86 10.83 -4.54
N LEU A 347 -25.28 11.94 -3.93
CA LEU A 347 -26.69 12.13 -3.62
C LEU A 347 -27.41 12.01 -4.97
N GLY A 348 -28.17 10.92 -5.12
CA GLY A 348 -28.57 10.39 -6.40
C GLY A 348 -29.05 11.43 -7.41
N VAL A 349 -28.38 11.48 -8.55
CA VAL A 349 -28.94 12.09 -9.75
C VAL A 349 -29.92 11.07 -10.33
N ARG A 350 -31.22 11.29 -10.08
CA ARG A 350 -32.28 10.63 -10.85
C ARG A 350 -32.07 10.97 -12.31
N PRO A 351 -32.19 10.02 -13.26
CA PRO A 351 -32.28 10.37 -14.66
C PRO A 351 -33.53 11.25 -14.84
N SER A 352 -33.34 12.47 -15.33
CA SER A 352 -34.45 13.27 -15.85
C SER A 352 -35.07 12.49 -17.00
N SER A 353 -36.33 12.10 -16.82
CA SER A 353 -37.19 11.67 -17.90
C SER A 353 -37.54 12.88 -18.75
N SER A 354 -37.20 12.82 -20.04
CA SER A 354 -37.93 13.45 -21.14
C SER A 354 -37.50 12.80 -22.44
#